data_AF-A0AAE3WNJ4-F1
#
_entry.id   AF-A0AAE3WNJ4-F1
#
_cell.length_a   1.000
_cell.length_b   1.000
_cell.length_c   1.000
_cell.angle_alpha   90.00
_cell.angle_beta   90.00
_cell.angle_gamma   90.00
#
_symmetry.space_group_name_H-M   'P 1'
#
loop_
_entity.id
_entity.type
_entity.pdbx_description
1 polymer ?
#
loop_
_entity_poly.entity_id
_entity_poly.type
_entity_poly.pdbx_seq_one_letter_code
_entity_poly.pdbx_strand_id
1 'polypeptide(L)'
;MEHTVRIEESVVELSLDWLLGEVRIHHHDHPYLFIRQTTNQAFPKRYLLHHQVREGRLVIQDRRKRILSLGFHLYKTDVDIYLPKQQLQSISLRCKGANLQAERLKVENVSCHLTSGKTMLSGEIKHLHLETAGGLISSRQLVAQRLLLHATSSKVELTGAFLDVDLHVTGRRIQIHSTNMLDSLKSTSTGANVKVAIPENDGFTCYVKKRSGAFRNDFSCHREKEKMVHKNGLRSFEVDIRGGQFLLSHQI
;
A
#
# COMPACT_ATOMS: atom_id res chain seq x y z
N MET A 1 -6.66 -28.52 -6.67
CA MET A 1 -5.41 -28.90 -7.34
C MET A 1 -4.34 -27.92 -6.90
N GLU A 2 -3.14 -28.40 -6.64
CA GLU A 2 -1.99 -27.56 -6.31
C GLU A 2 -1.00 -27.56 -7.47
N HIS A 3 -0.44 -26.40 -7.78
CA HIS A 3 0.65 -26.25 -8.73
C HIS A 3 1.76 -25.43 -8.08
N THR A 4 2.94 -26.03 -7.95
CA THR A 4 4.08 -25.45 -7.24
C THR A 4 5.24 -25.26 -8.19
N VAL A 5 5.91 -24.12 -8.08
CA VAL A 5 7.11 -23.74 -8.83
C VAL A 5 8.19 -23.34 -7.84
N ARG A 6 9.38 -23.93 -7.98
CA ARG A 6 10.57 -23.54 -7.24
C ARG A 6 11.50 -22.72 -8.14
N ILE A 7 12.04 -21.64 -7.59
CA ILE A 7 12.96 -20.71 -8.25
C ILE A 7 14.27 -20.76 -7.48
N GLU A 8 15.31 -21.30 -8.11
CA GLU A 8 16.64 -21.47 -7.52
C GLU A 8 17.55 -20.29 -7.87
N GLU A 9 17.20 -19.54 -8.91
CA GLU A 9 17.90 -18.33 -9.34
C GLU A 9 17.82 -17.25 -8.26
N SER A 10 18.89 -16.47 -8.13
CA SER A 10 18.89 -15.27 -7.29
C SER A 10 17.87 -14.25 -7.83
N VAL A 11 16.94 -13.83 -6.98
CA VAL A 11 15.91 -12.84 -7.29
C VAL A 11 16.14 -11.61 -6.42
N VAL A 12 16.22 -10.45 -7.04
CA VAL A 12 16.30 -9.14 -6.37
C VAL A 12 15.03 -8.31 -6.58
N GLU A 13 14.24 -8.63 -7.62
CA GLU A 13 12.98 -7.97 -7.93
C GLU A 13 11.85 -8.99 -8.14
N LEU A 14 10.71 -8.77 -7.48
CA LEU A 14 9.50 -9.57 -7.64
C LEU A 14 8.40 -8.74 -8.29
N SER A 15 7.81 -9.24 -9.37
CA SER A 15 6.61 -8.66 -9.97
C SER A 15 5.49 -9.70 -10.02
N LEU A 16 4.33 -9.38 -9.44
CA LEU A 16 3.13 -10.21 -9.49
C LEU A 16 2.00 -9.44 -10.15
N ASP A 17 1.29 -10.10 -11.06
CA ASP A 17 0.02 -9.62 -11.59
C ASP A 17 -1.09 -10.68 -11.47
N TRP A 18 -2.10 -10.41 -10.64
CA TRP A 18 -3.13 -11.38 -10.25
C TRP A 18 -4.56 -10.82 -10.36
N LEU A 19 -5.50 -11.65 -10.81
CA LEU A 19 -6.90 -11.24 -10.95
C LEU A 19 -7.70 -11.51 -9.67
N LEU A 20 -8.08 -12.76 -9.42
CA LEU A 20 -9.06 -13.12 -8.39
C LEU A 20 -8.57 -14.26 -7.50
N GLY A 21 -8.87 -14.15 -6.21
CA GLY A 21 -8.49 -15.10 -5.17
C GLY A 21 -7.70 -14.40 -4.06
N GLU A 22 -6.88 -15.17 -3.35
CA GLU A 22 -5.98 -14.68 -2.33
C GLU A 22 -4.54 -14.63 -2.85
N VAL A 23 -3.83 -13.53 -2.58
CA VAL A 23 -2.39 -13.38 -2.77
C VAL A 23 -1.77 -13.30 -1.39
N ARG A 24 -0.86 -14.21 -1.06
CA ARG A 24 -0.15 -14.18 0.22
C ARG A 24 1.35 -14.21 0.01
N ILE A 25 2.06 -13.32 0.67
CA ILE A 25 3.52 -13.28 0.68
C ILE A 25 3.98 -13.70 2.07
N HIS A 26 4.80 -14.75 2.11
CA HIS A 26 5.35 -15.35 3.31
C HIS A 26 6.88 -15.31 3.25
N HIS A 27 7.51 -15.53 4.39
CA HIS A 27 8.96 -15.73 4.50
C HIS A 27 9.25 -17.15 4.96
N HIS A 28 10.40 -17.70 4.57
CA HIS A 28 10.88 -19.00 5.06
C HIS A 28 12.41 -19.04 5.16
N ASP A 29 12.93 -20.14 5.73
CA ASP A 29 14.36 -20.29 6.05
C ASP A 29 15.23 -20.83 4.91
N HIS A 30 14.62 -21.48 3.92
CA HIS A 30 15.35 -21.97 2.73
C HIS A 30 15.90 -20.85 1.82
N PRO A 31 16.95 -21.12 1.02
CA PRO A 31 17.62 -20.11 0.18
C PRO A 31 16.94 -19.87 -1.18
N TYR A 32 15.91 -20.63 -1.53
CA TYR A 32 15.19 -20.52 -2.79
C TYR A 32 13.86 -19.78 -2.61
N LEU A 33 13.24 -19.33 -3.70
CA LEU A 33 11.86 -18.85 -3.66
C LEU A 33 10.94 -19.98 -4.15
N PHE A 34 9.74 -20.11 -3.61
CA PHE A 34 8.73 -20.94 -4.26
C PHE A 34 7.35 -20.30 -4.28
N ILE A 35 6.59 -20.68 -5.31
CA ILE A 35 5.27 -20.16 -5.62
C ILE A 35 4.33 -21.34 -5.60
N ARG A 36 3.22 -21.22 -4.87
CA ARG A 36 2.16 -22.22 -4.84
C ARG A 36 0.86 -21.59 -5.31
N GLN A 37 0.32 -22.10 -6.41
CA GLN A 37 -1.02 -21.77 -6.87
C GLN A 37 -2.01 -22.87 -6.45
N THR A 38 -3.08 -22.46 -5.77
CA THR A 38 -4.16 -23.36 -5.36
C THR A 38 -5.43 -23.06 -6.16
N THR A 39 -6.00 -24.09 -6.77
CA THR A 39 -7.16 -23.99 -7.66
C THR A 39 -8.19 -25.09 -7.36
N ASN A 40 -9.42 -24.95 -7.86
CA ASN A 40 -10.39 -26.05 -7.84
C ASN A 40 -10.06 -27.12 -8.90
N GLN A 41 -10.67 -28.32 -8.80
CA GLN A 41 -10.39 -29.42 -9.74
C GLN A 41 -10.80 -29.10 -11.19
N ALA A 42 -11.80 -28.24 -11.37
CA ALA A 42 -12.29 -27.83 -12.69
C ALA A 42 -11.39 -26.77 -13.37
N PHE A 43 -10.34 -26.28 -12.68
CA PHE A 43 -9.51 -25.20 -13.20
C PHE A 43 -8.65 -25.66 -14.38
N PRO A 44 -8.76 -25.03 -15.57
CA PRO A 44 -8.00 -25.47 -16.74
C PRO A 44 -6.49 -25.30 -16.56
N LYS A 45 -5.72 -26.39 -16.78
CA LYS A 45 -4.25 -26.39 -16.66
C LYS A 45 -3.55 -25.31 -17.52
N ARG A 46 -4.14 -24.94 -18.66
CA ARG A 46 -3.64 -23.85 -19.53
C ARG A 46 -3.64 -22.46 -18.86
N TYR A 47 -4.42 -22.28 -17.79
CA TYR A 47 -4.48 -21.03 -17.01
C TYR A 47 -3.65 -21.07 -15.73
N LEU A 48 -2.88 -22.15 -15.50
CA LEU A 48 -1.89 -22.16 -14.41
C LEU A 48 -0.91 -21.00 -14.59
N LEU A 49 -0.38 -20.54 -13.47
CA LEU A 49 0.51 -19.39 -13.38
C LEU A 49 1.63 -19.47 -14.44
N HIS A 50 2.01 -18.31 -14.96
CA HIS A 50 3.22 -18.17 -15.75
C HIS A 50 4.27 -17.48 -14.90
N HIS A 51 5.51 -17.95 -14.99
CA HIS A 51 6.65 -17.30 -14.38
C HIS A 51 7.78 -17.14 -15.39
N GLN A 52 8.63 -16.14 -15.16
CA GLN A 52 9.87 -15.94 -15.88
C GLN A 52 10.88 -15.29 -14.94
N VAL A 53 12.10 -15.81 -14.92
CA VAL A 53 13.25 -15.14 -14.30
C VAL A 53 14.15 -14.62 -15.41
N ARG A 54 14.50 -13.34 -15.34
CA ARG A 54 15.49 -12.73 -16.23
C ARG A 54 16.26 -11.66 -15.47
N GLU A 55 17.59 -11.73 -15.49
CA GLU A 55 18.47 -10.69 -14.93
C GLU A 55 18.11 -10.34 -13.46
N GLY A 56 17.80 -11.35 -12.63
CA GLY A 56 17.44 -11.16 -11.22
C GLY A 56 15.99 -10.73 -10.97
N ARG A 57 15.18 -10.54 -12.01
CA ARG A 57 13.77 -10.17 -11.92
C ARG A 57 12.87 -11.38 -12.14
N LEU A 58 12.06 -11.71 -11.14
CA LEU A 58 11.00 -12.72 -11.22
C LEU A 58 9.67 -12.05 -11.56
N VAL A 59 9.07 -12.46 -12.66
CA VAL A 59 7.71 -12.06 -13.06
C VAL A 59 6.77 -13.23 -12.88
N ILE A 60 5.65 -13.03 -12.18
CA ILE A 60 4.58 -13.99 -11.94
C ILE A 60 3.29 -13.41 -12.49
N GLN A 61 2.62 -14.13 -13.38
CA GLN A 61 1.42 -13.66 -14.06
C GLN A 61 0.29 -14.68 -14.01
N ASP A 62 -0.90 -14.18 -13.73
CA ASP A 62 -2.14 -14.90 -13.96
C ASP A 62 -2.41 -15.06 -15.46
N ARG A 63 -2.28 -16.30 -15.97
CA ARG A 63 -2.42 -16.57 -17.41
C ARG A 63 -3.81 -16.32 -17.97
N ARG A 64 -4.84 -16.14 -17.13
CA ARG A 64 -6.16 -15.69 -17.58
C ARG A 64 -6.10 -14.34 -18.27
N LYS A 65 -5.14 -13.48 -17.91
CA LYS A 65 -4.95 -12.16 -18.55
C LYS A 65 -4.42 -12.20 -19.98
N ARG A 66 -3.71 -13.26 -20.35
CA ARG A 66 -3.10 -13.38 -21.69
C ARG A 66 -4.09 -13.86 -22.74
N ILE A 67 -5.23 -14.38 -22.32
CA ILE A 67 -6.24 -14.95 -23.20
C ILE A 67 -7.43 -14.00 -23.11
N LEU A 68 -7.78 -13.36 -24.23
CA LEU A 68 -8.98 -12.51 -24.37
C LEU A 68 -10.24 -13.37 -24.16
N SER A 69 -10.56 -13.68 -22.91
CA SER A 69 -11.80 -14.38 -22.59
C SER A 69 -12.93 -13.36 -22.57
N LEU A 70 -13.67 -13.29 -23.68
CA LEU A 70 -15.02 -12.76 -23.73
C LEU A 70 -15.87 -13.60 -22.75
N GLY A 71 -16.13 -13.06 -21.56
CA GLY A 71 -17.03 -13.68 -20.57
C GLY A 71 -16.37 -14.02 -19.22
N PHE A 72 -16.97 -13.47 -18.17
CA PHE A 72 -16.85 -13.80 -16.73
C PHE A 72 -15.61 -14.61 -16.29
N HIS A 73 -14.69 -13.96 -15.57
CA HIS A 73 -13.64 -14.64 -14.81
C HIS A 73 -14.29 -15.40 -13.62
N LEU A 74 -14.88 -16.56 -13.88
CA LEU A 74 -15.64 -17.35 -12.89
C LEU A 74 -14.73 -18.08 -11.89
N TYR A 75 -13.46 -18.25 -12.22
CA TYR A 75 -12.52 -18.95 -11.35
C TYR A 75 -11.86 -17.99 -10.36
N LYS A 76 -11.63 -18.46 -9.14
CA LYS A 76 -10.73 -17.82 -8.18
C LYS A 76 -9.56 -18.77 -7.96
N THR A 77 -8.37 -18.21 -7.85
CA THR A 77 -7.16 -19.00 -7.60
C THR A 77 -6.30 -18.27 -6.60
N ASP A 78 -5.81 -19.00 -5.62
CA ASP A 78 -4.92 -18.43 -4.60
C ASP A 78 -3.49 -18.60 -5.07
N VAL A 79 -2.63 -17.64 -4.72
CA VAL A 79 -1.19 -17.71 -4.90
C VAL A 79 -0.49 -17.36 -3.59
N ASP A 80 0.27 -18.32 -3.08
CA ASP A 80 1.21 -18.10 -1.97
C ASP A 80 2.63 -17.98 -2.57
N ILE A 81 3.34 -16.91 -2.22
CA ILE A 81 4.74 -16.69 -2.56
C ILE A 81 5.55 -16.78 -1.28
N TYR A 82 6.53 -17.67 -1.27
CA TYR A 82 7.40 -17.93 -0.15
C TYR A 82 8.77 -17.35 -0.48
N LEU A 83 9.11 -16.24 0.17
CA LEU A 83 10.35 -15.51 -0.03
C LEU A 83 11.45 -16.08 0.88
N PRO A 84 12.70 -16.19 0.37
CA PRO A 84 13.85 -16.49 1.21
C PRO A 84 14.14 -15.32 2.16
N LYS A 85 15.05 -15.54 3.13
CA LYS A 85 15.53 -14.47 4.04
C LYS A 85 16.30 -13.36 3.33
N GLN A 86 16.82 -13.62 2.13
CA GLN A 86 17.54 -12.61 1.37
C GLN A 86 16.63 -11.43 1.04
N GLN A 87 17.14 -10.23 1.26
CA GLN A 87 16.38 -9.01 1.07
C GLN A 87 16.17 -8.74 -0.43
N LEU A 88 14.90 -8.66 -0.84
CA LEU A 88 14.53 -8.13 -2.14
C LEU A 88 14.75 -6.61 -2.15
N GLN A 89 15.17 -6.08 -3.30
CA GLN A 89 15.25 -4.65 -3.52
C GLN A 89 13.87 -4.08 -3.88
N SER A 90 13.10 -4.80 -4.69
CA SER A 90 11.78 -4.32 -5.11
C SER A 90 10.70 -5.41 -5.18
N ILE A 91 9.48 -5.01 -4.84
CA ILE A 91 8.26 -5.80 -5.01
C ILE A 91 7.21 -4.93 -5.72
N SER A 92 6.68 -5.41 -6.85
CA SER A 92 5.58 -4.81 -7.59
C SER A 92 4.37 -5.75 -7.61
N LEU A 93 3.26 -5.36 -6.98
CA LEU A 93 2.05 -6.17 -6.86
C LEU A 93 0.88 -5.50 -7.59
N ARG A 94 0.32 -6.17 -8.59
CA ARG A 94 -0.91 -5.74 -9.26
C ARG A 94 -2.01 -6.75 -8.96
N CYS A 95 -3.06 -6.30 -8.28
CA CYS A 95 -4.20 -7.14 -7.91
C CYS A 95 -5.50 -6.51 -8.42
N LYS A 96 -6.30 -7.27 -9.19
CA LYS A 96 -7.59 -6.80 -9.73
C LYS A 96 -8.76 -7.67 -9.25
N GLY A 97 -9.20 -7.42 -8.02
CA GLY A 97 -10.26 -8.14 -7.33
C GLY A 97 -9.75 -9.24 -6.40
N ALA A 98 -8.44 -9.43 -6.32
CA ALA A 98 -7.80 -10.32 -5.35
C ALA A 98 -7.61 -9.63 -4.00
N ASN A 99 -7.64 -10.42 -2.93
CA ASN A 99 -7.20 -9.98 -1.63
C ASN A 99 -5.68 -10.19 -1.52
N LEU A 100 -4.99 -9.27 -0.85
CA LEU A 100 -3.54 -9.28 -0.67
C LEU A 100 -3.19 -9.31 0.81
N GLN A 101 -2.34 -10.25 1.21
CA GLN A 101 -1.71 -10.30 2.52
C GLN A 101 -0.19 -10.36 2.31
N ALA A 102 0.50 -9.27 2.60
CA ALA A 102 1.95 -9.22 2.52
C ALA A 102 2.51 -8.70 3.83
N GLU A 103 2.98 -9.62 4.65
CA GLU A 103 3.35 -9.35 6.04
C GLU A 103 4.83 -9.54 6.28
N ARG A 104 5.37 -8.73 7.19
CA ARG A 104 6.80 -8.74 7.59
C ARG A 104 7.74 -8.50 6.41
N LEU A 105 7.30 -7.72 5.42
CA LEU A 105 8.14 -7.34 4.29
C LEU A 105 9.37 -6.59 4.79
N LYS A 106 10.54 -6.91 4.24
CA LYS A 106 11.77 -6.14 4.45
C LYS A 106 12.37 -5.84 3.08
N VAL A 107 12.04 -4.69 2.51
CA VAL A 107 12.26 -4.38 1.09
C VAL A 107 12.52 -2.89 0.91
N GLU A 108 13.35 -2.49 -0.05
CA GLU A 108 13.55 -1.06 -0.30
C GLU A 108 12.32 -0.43 -0.96
N ASN A 109 11.80 -1.02 -2.05
CA ASN A 109 10.73 -0.42 -2.84
C ASN A 109 9.53 -1.39 -2.95
N VAL A 110 8.35 -0.94 -2.53
CA VAL A 110 7.11 -1.69 -2.75
C VAL A 110 6.12 -0.81 -3.50
N SER A 111 5.62 -1.31 -4.63
CA SER A 111 4.56 -0.68 -5.40
C SER A 111 3.36 -1.62 -5.51
N CYS A 112 2.19 -1.16 -5.10
CA CYS A 112 0.95 -1.90 -5.17
C CYS A 112 -0.08 -1.16 -6.03
N HIS A 113 -0.58 -1.80 -7.08
CA HIS A 113 -1.72 -1.34 -7.88
C HIS A 113 -2.92 -2.24 -7.62
N LEU A 114 -3.92 -1.72 -6.89
CA LEU A 114 -4.98 -2.50 -6.27
C LEU A 114 -6.35 -2.01 -6.77
N THR A 115 -7.05 -2.84 -7.53
CA THR A 115 -8.43 -2.55 -7.93
C THR A 115 -9.37 -3.50 -7.22
N SER A 116 -10.22 -2.97 -6.34
CA SER A 116 -11.07 -3.74 -5.43
C SER A 116 -10.25 -4.67 -4.52
N GLY A 117 -10.94 -5.47 -3.70
CA GLY A 117 -10.30 -6.42 -2.78
C GLY A 117 -9.86 -5.79 -1.45
N LYS A 118 -9.38 -6.65 -0.56
CA LYS A 118 -8.85 -6.29 0.76
C LYS A 118 -7.34 -6.47 0.77
N THR A 119 -6.61 -5.53 1.36
CA THR A 119 -5.15 -5.59 1.47
C THR A 119 -4.70 -5.40 2.91
N MET A 120 -3.81 -6.27 3.38
CA MET A 120 -3.07 -6.15 4.63
C MET A 120 -1.58 -6.07 4.33
N LEU A 121 -0.91 -5.03 4.84
CA LEU A 121 0.54 -4.84 4.71
C LEU A 121 1.20 -4.70 6.08
N SER A 122 2.39 -5.27 6.26
CA SER A 122 3.25 -5.03 7.42
C SER A 122 4.73 -5.20 7.07
N GLY A 123 5.61 -4.60 7.89
CA GLY A 123 7.05 -4.71 7.75
C GLY A 123 7.78 -3.38 7.56
N GLU A 124 9.04 -3.46 7.16
CA GLU A 124 9.96 -2.35 6.94
C GLU A 124 10.15 -2.11 5.43
N ILE A 125 9.59 -1.02 4.93
CA ILE A 125 9.60 -0.67 3.51
C ILE A 125 10.17 0.73 3.34
N LYS A 126 11.31 0.91 2.68
CA LYS A 126 11.90 2.25 2.54
C LYS A 126 10.96 3.20 1.78
N HIS A 127 10.49 2.80 0.61
CA HIS A 127 9.56 3.54 -0.22
C HIS A 127 8.33 2.69 -0.55
N LEU A 128 7.17 3.12 -0.04
CA LEU A 128 5.90 2.46 -0.26
C LEU A 128 5.01 3.32 -1.17
N HIS A 129 4.67 2.79 -2.35
CA HIS A 129 3.71 3.39 -3.27
C HIS A 129 2.44 2.53 -3.35
N LEU A 130 1.30 3.09 -2.95
CA LEU A 130 0.00 2.45 -3.00
C LEU A 130 -0.91 3.21 -3.97
N GLU A 131 -1.33 2.56 -5.05
CA GLU A 131 -2.38 3.04 -5.93
C GLU A 131 -3.60 2.13 -5.80
N THR A 132 -4.75 2.69 -5.41
CA THR A 132 -5.95 1.90 -5.16
C THR A 132 -7.24 2.53 -5.64
N ALA A 133 -8.10 1.69 -6.24
CA ALA A 133 -9.44 2.05 -6.67
C ALA A 133 -10.48 1.07 -6.10
N GLY A 134 -11.42 1.57 -5.29
CA GLY A 134 -12.52 0.76 -4.72
C GLY A 134 -12.09 -0.31 -3.71
N GLY A 135 -10.88 -0.24 -3.15
CA GLY A 135 -10.32 -1.23 -2.24
C GLY A 135 -10.52 -0.91 -0.75
N LEU A 136 -10.21 -1.90 0.09
CA LEU A 136 -10.02 -1.75 1.53
C LEU A 136 -8.56 -2.06 1.86
N ILE A 137 -7.81 -1.09 2.36
CA ILE A 137 -6.41 -1.26 2.73
C ILE A 137 -6.25 -1.05 4.23
N SER A 138 -5.54 -1.97 4.86
CA SER A 138 -5.12 -1.87 6.26
C SER A 138 -3.64 -2.19 6.40
N SER A 139 -2.98 -1.64 7.42
CA SER A 139 -1.65 -2.07 7.82
C SER A 139 -1.53 -2.26 9.32
N ARG A 140 -0.49 -3.01 9.73
CA ARG A 140 -0.07 -3.15 11.13
C ARG A 140 1.45 -3.08 11.18
N GLN A 141 2.00 -2.33 12.14
CA GLN A 141 3.46 -2.25 12.33
C GLN A 141 4.22 -1.97 11.02
N LEU A 142 3.72 -1.02 10.23
CA LEU A 142 4.31 -0.67 8.94
C LEU A 142 5.31 0.47 9.13
N VAL A 143 6.58 0.23 8.86
CA VAL A 143 7.61 1.27 8.88
C VAL A 143 7.89 1.69 7.45
N ALA A 144 7.71 2.97 7.13
CA ALA A 144 8.12 3.51 5.85
C ALA A 144 8.76 4.89 5.92
N GLN A 145 9.89 5.08 5.22
CA GLN A 145 10.50 6.40 5.10
C GLN A 145 9.64 7.29 4.23
N ARG A 146 9.18 6.78 3.07
CA ARG A 146 8.25 7.50 2.20
C ARG A 146 7.00 6.67 1.92
N LEU A 147 5.84 7.24 2.22
CA LEU A 147 4.53 6.73 1.85
C LEU A 147 3.92 7.63 0.76
N LEU A 148 3.70 7.09 -0.42
CA LEU A 148 2.88 7.70 -1.47
C LEU A 148 1.58 6.93 -1.62
N LEU A 149 0.44 7.59 -1.35
CA LEU A 149 -0.88 6.98 -1.44
C LEU A 149 -1.75 7.71 -2.47
N HIS A 150 -2.08 7.01 -3.55
CA HIS A 150 -3.09 7.40 -4.53
C HIS A 150 -4.34 6.56 -4.31
N ALA A 151 -5.43 7.16 -3.82
CA ALA A 151 -6.64 6.42 -3.49
C ALA A 151 -7.90 7.05 -4.09
N THR A 152 -8.63 6.27 -4.90
CA THR A 152 -9.94 6.65 -5.43
C THR A 152 -11.02 5.73 -4.88
N SER A 153 -12.01 6.28 -4.19
CA SER A 153 -13.15 5.54 -3.65
C SER A 153 -12.77 4.34 -2.76
N SER A 154 -11.63 4.43 -2.09
CA SER A 154 -11.06 3.36 -1.26
C SER A 154 -11.04 3.75 0.22
N LYS A 155 -11.26 2.77 1.11
CA LYS A 155 -11.06 2.98 2.55
C LYS A 155 -9.65 2.53 2.90
N VAL A 156 -8.86 3.40 3.52
CA VAL A 156 -7.46 3.12 3.86
C VAL A 156 -7.22 3.43 5.34
N GLU A 157 -6.59 2.49 6.05
CA GLU A 157 -6.21 2.62 7.45
C GLU A 157 -4.78 2.10 7.65
N LEU A 158 -3.80 3.00 7.66
CA LEU A 158 -2.40 2.66 7.81
C LEU A 158 -1.91 3.02 9.20
N THR A 159 -1.33 2.04 9.90
CA THR A 159 -0.75 2.20 11.23
C THR A 159 0.70 1.74 11.23
N GLY A 160 1.59 2.57 11.77
CA GLY A 160 3.01 2.28 11.94
C GLY A 160 3.86 3.55 11.99
N ALA A 161 5.13 3.49 11.61
CA ALA A 161 6.05 4.64 11.65
C ALA A 161 6.27 5.19 10.24
N PHE A 162 5.94 6.47 10.03
CA PHE A 162 6.12 7.15 8.75
C PHE A 162 7.01 8.39 8.93
N LEU A 163 7.85 8.73 7.93
CA LEU A 163 8.61 9.99 7.92
C LEU A 163 8.00 10.98 6.93
N ASP A 164 7.91 10.61 5.65
CA ASP A 164 7.31 11.43 4.60
C ASP A 164 5.99 10.80 4.13
N VAL A 165 4.92 11.58 4.16
CA VAL A 165 3.58 11.14 3.77
C VAL A 165 3.03 12.03 2.67
N ASP A 166 2.77 11.46 1.49
CA ASP A 166 2.18 12.12 0.34
C ASP A 166 0.86 11.45 -0.06
N LEU A 167 -0.25 12.19 0.04
CA LEU A 167 -1.60 11.69 -0.13
C LEU A 167 -2.31 12.38 -1.31
N HIS A 168 -2.78 11.59 -2.26
CA HIS A 168 -3.65 12.02 -3.35
C HIS A 168 -4.93 11.19 -3.33
N VAL A 169 -6.00 11.77 -2.77
CA VAL A 169 -7.17 10.98 -2.38
C VAL A 169 -8.48 11.58 -2.85
N THR A 170 -9.39 10.73 -3.32
CA THR A 170 -10.74 11.10 -3.76
C THR A 170 -11.77 10.17 -3.12
N GLY A 171 -12.80 10.75 -2.50
CA GLY A 171 -14.01 10.05 -2.08
C GLY A 171 -14.05 9.56 -0.63
N ARG A 172 -13.50 8.38 -0.32
CA ARG A 172 -13.80 7.69 0.96
C ARG A 172 -12.89 8.11 2.12
N ARG A 173 -12.86 7.29 3.18
CA ARG A 173 -12.14 7.56 4.42
C ARG A 173 -10.69 7.08 4.34
N ILE A 174 -9.76 7.96 4.70
CA ILE A 174 -8.31 7.69 4.79
C ILE A 174 -7.87 7.99 6.21
N GLN A 175 -7.20 7.04 6.86
CA GLN A 175 -6.67 7.17 8.22
C GLN A 175 -5.21 6.76 8.20
N ILE A 176 -4.32 7.69 8.57
CA ILE A 176 -2.90 7.44 8.77
C ILE A 176 -2.61 7.64 10.25
N HIS A 177 -2.11 6.61 10.91
CA HIS A 177 -1.73 6.60 12.31
C HIS A 177 -0.22 6.39 12.38
N SER A 178 0.53 7.50 12.45
CA SER A 178 1.98 7.45 12.58
C SER A 178 2.37 7.38 14.05
N THR A 179 3.22 6.43 14.42
CA THR A 179 3.87 6.33 15.74
C THR A 179 5.07 7.26 15.89
N ASN A 180 5.56 7.79 14.76
CA ASN A 180 6.67 8.74 14.72
C ASN A 180 6.17 10.10 14.23
N MET A 181 6.83 11.17 14.68
CA MET A 181 6.65 12.48 14.07
C MET A 181 7.06 12.42 12.60
N LEU A 182 6.25 13.03 11.73
CA LEU A 182 6.53 13.14 10.31
C LEU A 182 7.59 14.23 10.06
N ASP A 183 8.48 13.99 9.11
CA ASP A 183 9.36 15.01 8.53
C ASP A 183 8.56 15.93 7.59
N SER A 184 7.67 15.33 6.79
CA SER A 184 6.79 16.06 5.88
C SER A 184 5.42 15.38 5.71
N LEU A 185 4.42 16.20 5.45
CA LEU A 185 3.07 15.77 5.10
C LEU A 185 2.56 16.61 3.95
N LYS A 186 2.21 15.96 2.84
CA LYS A 186 1.49 16.57 1.73
C LYS A 186 0.18 15.83 1.53
N SER A 187 -0.92 16.56 1.46
CA SER A 187 -2.23 15.96 1.24
C SER A 187 -3.05 16.79 0.27
N THR A 188 -3.44 16.18 -0.84
CA THR A 188 -4.48 16.69 -1.74
C THR A 188 -5.69 15.78 -1.67
N SER A 189 -6.80 16.30 -1.17
CA SER A 189 -8.03 15.53 -0.97
C SER A 189 -9.23 16.14 -1.69
N THR A 190 -10.00 15.33 -2.40
CA THR A 190 -11.27 15.73 -3.04
C THR A 190 -12.44 14.93 -2.51
N GLY A 191 -13.38 15.60 -1.83
CA GLY A 191 -14.59 14.97 -1.27
C GLY A 191 -14.30 13.82 -0.30
N ALA A 192 -13.12 13.79 0.32
CA ALA A 192 -12.65 12.68 1.17
C ALA A 192 -12.60 13.08 2.65
N ASN A 193 -12.67 12.06 3.52
CA ASN A 193 -12.47 12.24 4.96
C ASN A 193 -11.09 11.68 5.34
N VAL A 194 -10.12 12.58 5.50
CA VAL A 194 -8.73 12.25 5.81
C VAL A 194 -8.47 12.55 7.28
N LYS A 195 -7.90 11.58 7.99
CA LYS A 195 -7.36 11.75 9.34
C LYS A 195 -5.89 11.37 9.32
N VAL A 196 -5.03 12.26 9.80
CA VAL A 196 -3.63 11.95 10.09
C VAL A 196 -3.41 12.15 11.58
N ALA A 197 -3.02 11.08 12.26
CA ALA A 197 -2.67 11.08 13.68
C ALA A 197 -1.15 10.96 13.83
N ILE A 198 -0.56 11.87 14.58
CA ILE A 198 0.88 11.93 14.87
C ILE A 198 1.09 12.03 16.39
N PRO A 199 2.23 11.56 16.94
CA PRO A 199 2.50 11.65 18.36
C PRO A 199 2.74 13.11 18.81
N GLU A 200 2.87 13.29 20.12
CA GLU A 200 3.42 14.53 20.67
C GLU A 200 4.80 14.79 20.07
N ASN A 201 5.06 16.04 19.68
CA ASN A 201 6.21 16.39 18.85
C ASN A 201 6.75 17.78 19.20
N ASP A 202 7.92 18.13 18.65
CA ASP A 202 8.58 19.41 18.94
C ASP A 202 8.01 20.60 18.15
N GLY A 203 7.18 20.34 17.13
CA GLY A 203 6.50 21.38 16.37
C GLY A 203 6.42 21.14 14.87
N PHE A 204 5.45 21.81 14.26
CA PHE A 204 5.24 21.83 12.81
C PHE A 204 4.56 23.14 12.38
N THR A 205 4.78 23.49 11.12
CA THR A 205 4.04 24.51 10.39
C THR A 205 3.09 23.81 9.43
N CYS A 206 1.82 24.22 9.44
CA CYS A 206 0.79 23.67 8.56
C CYS A 206 0.20 24.76 7.64
N TYR A 207 0.33 24.55 6.33
CA TYR A 207 -0.23 25.35 5.26
C TYR A 207 -1.52 24.71 4.78
N VAL A 208 -2.64 25.43 4.90
CA VAL A 208 -3.96 24.89 4.53
C VAL A 208 -4.56 25.69 3.38
N LYS A 209 -4.60 25.07 2.21
CA LYS A 209 -5.32 25.57 1.04
C LYS A 209 -6.71 24.94 1.00
N LYS A 210 -7.70 25.67 1.50
CA LYS A 210 -9.09 25.20 1.54
C LYS A 210 -9.90 25.84 0.40
N ARG A 211 -10.34 25.04 -0.57
CA ARG A 211 -11.33 25.48 -1.57
C ARG A 211 -12.76 25.26 -1.08
N SER A 212 -13.01 24.08 -0.50
CA SER A 212 -14.28 23.71 0.15
C SER A 212 -14.02 22.61 1.19
N GLY A 213 -15.00 22.33 2.05
CA GLY A 213 -14.85 21.35 3.14
C GLY A 213 -14.31 21.96 4.43
N ALA A 214 -13.81 21.11 5.33
CA ALA A 214 -13.34 21.50 6.66
C ALA A 214 -11.93 21.01 6.95
N PHE A 215 -11.11 21.89 7.54
CA PHE A 215 -9.87 21.51 8.19
C PHE A 215 -10.09 21.57 9.70
N ARG A 216 -9.65 20.53 10.42
CA ARG A 216 -9.64 20.45 11.88
C ARG A 216 -8.25 20.05 12.34
N ASN A 217 -7.84 20.58 13.48
CA ASN A 217 -6.55 20.33 14.09
C ASN A 217 -6.72 20.30 15.60
N ASP A 218 -6.26 19.23 16.23
CA ASP A 218 -6.40 19.04 17.68
C ASP A 218 -5.21 19.64 18.46
N PHE A 219 -4.12 20.03 17.78
CA PHE A 219 -2.94 20.63 18.39
C PHE A 219 -3.18 22.11 18.75
N SER A 220 -2.59 22.60 19.84
CA SER A 220 -2.57 24.04 20.13
C SER A 220 -1.66 24.75 19.12
N CYS A 221 -2.24 25.62 18.29
CA CYS A 221 -1.51 26.38 17.27
C CYS A 221 -1.84 27.86 17.36
N HIS A 222 -0.85 28.71 17.13
CA HIS A 222 -1.09 30.12 16.82
C HIS A 222 -1.08 30.31 15.30
N ARG A 223 -1.78 31.36 14.83
CA ARG A 223 -1.87 31.67 13.41
C ARG A 223 -0.84 32.75 13.06
N GLU A 224 -0.04 32.48 12.03
CA GLU A 224 0.89 33.44 11.44
C GLU A 224 0.57 33.60 9.95
N LYS A 225 -0.09 34.70 9.59
CA LYS A 225 -0.57 34.94 8.21
C LYS A 225 -1.42 33.76 7.70
N GLU A 226 -0.92 33.03 6.71
CA GLU A 226 -1.60 31.91 6.04
C GLU A 226 -1.24 30.52 6.61
N LYS A 227 -0.34 30.46 7.61
CA LYS A 227 0.10 29.21 8.23
C LYS A 227 -0.35 29.11 9.69
N MET A 228 -0.52 27.88 10.16
CA MET A 228 -0.67 27.56 11.57
C MET A 228 0.64 26.99 12.07
N VAL A 229 1.10 27.46 13.22
CA VAL A 229 2.37 27.04 13.80
C VAL A 229 2.10 26.36 15.14
N HIS A 230 2.64 25.15 15.29
CA HIS A 230 2.69 24.41 16.54
C HIS A 230 4.13 24.40 17.04
N LYS A 231 4.34 24.83 18.30
CA LYS A 231 5.65 24.87 18.98
C LYS A 231 6.75 25.47 18.10
N ASN A 232 7.85 24.74 17.82
CA ASN A 232 9.01 25.26 17.09
C ASN A 232 8.76 25.46 15.58
N GLY A 233 7.68 24.90 15.02
CA GLY A 233 7.30 25.08 13.62
C GLY A 233 8.23 24.46 12.57
N LEU A 234 9.20 23.60 12.94
CA LEU A 234 10.28 23.18 12.04
C LEU A 234 9.85 22.22 10.93
N ARG A 235 8.84 21.37 11.17
CA ARG A 235 8.32 20.42 10.17
C ARG A 235 7.28 21.07 9.27
N SER A 236 7.22 20.72 7.99
CA SER A 236 6.32 21.36 7.03
C SER A 236 5.20 20.43 6.59
N PHE A 237 3.96 20.84 6.84
CA PHE A 237 2.75 20.16 6.42
C PHE A 237 1.95 21.02 5.43
N GLU A 238 1.52 20.41 4.32
CA GLU A 238 0.74 21.05 3.27
C GLU A 238 -0.57 20.27 3.05
N VAL A 239 -1.70 20.97 3.15
CA VAL A 239 -3.03 20.36 3.03
C VAL A 239 -3.89 21.16 2.04
N ASP A 240 -4.22 20.56 0.88
CA ASP A 240 -5.18 21.05 -0.12
C ASP A 240 -6.51 20.28 -0.01
N ILE A 241 -7.57 20.98 0.37
CA ILE A 241 -8.91 20.40 0.58
C ILE A 241 -9.90 20.92 -0.46
N ARG A 242 -10.49 19.98 -1.19
CA ARG A 242 -11.51 20.18 -2.22
C ARG A 242 -12.76 19.41 -1.83
N GLY A 243 -13.41 19.83 -0.74
CA GLY A 243 -14.57 19.17 -0.15
C GLY A 243 -14.18 18.04 0.81
N GLY A 244 -15.13 17.59 1.62
CA GLY A 244 -14.89 16.62 2.69
C GLY A 244 -14.23 17.27 3.93
N GLN A 245 -13.43 16.48 4.64
CA GLN A 245 -12.77 16.91 5.87
C GLN A 245 -11.33 16.39 5.95
N PHE A 246 -10.43 17.24 6.41
CA PHE A 246 -9.11 16.85 6.89
C PHE A 246 -9.01 17.08 8.40
N LEU A 247 -8.56 16.08 9.15
CA LEU A 247 -8.28 16.16 10.58
C LEU A 247 -6.81 15.81 10.85
N LEU A 248 -6.08 16.76 11.43
CA LEU A 248 -4.78 16.50 12.06
C LEU A 248 -4.99 16.32 13.56
N SER A 249 -4.68 15.15 14.10
CA SER A 249 -5.00 14.79 15.49
C SER A 249 -3.80 14.23 16.24
N HIS A 250 -3.88 14.25 17.58
CA HIS A 250 -2.98 13.45 18.40
C HIS A 250 -3.20 11.96 18.13
N GLN A 251 -2.13 11.18 18.16
CA GLN A 251 -2.22 9.75 18.35
C GLN A 251 -2.67 9.48 19.79
N ILE A 252 -3.75 8.72 19.95
CA ILE A 252 -4.22 8.20 21.25
C ILE A 252 -3.50 6.88 21.51
#